data_AF-V4SGP8-F1
#
_entry.id   AF-V4SGP8-F1
#
_cell.length_a   1.000
_cell.length_b   1.000
_cell.length_c   1.000
_cell.angle_alpha   90.00
_cell.angle_beta   90.00
_cell.angle_gamma   90.00
#
_symmetry.space_group_name_H-M   'P 1'
#
loop_
_entity.id
_entity.type
_entity.pdbx_description
1 polymer ?
#
loop_
_entity_poly.entity_id
_entity_poly.type
_entity_poly.pdbx_seq_one_letter_code
_entity_poly.pdbx_strand_id
1 'polypeptide(L)'
;MLPTSVSKGRSSSSASRTNPMFPQYLRRIIKWQQMDIEYTFWQMLHLCTSPKVVYQHTKYHKQTKNQWARDDPAFVVICSLLLSVATIAYCAAYDHSATHAIFVVISVLLFHFLITGAMLATFCWFLTNSYLREDSPNSHVVEQRVEWLYAFDVHCNSFFPMFVMLYVIHYFLSPLLMVHGFIPVLLSNLLFMAAASYYHYLNFLGYDGKLILLVCCFALLLNIGQKIFRVEVWQSILVPSLCLIDALFLKIFL
;
A
#
# COMPACT_ATOMS: atom_id res chain seq x y z
N MET A 1 62.49 -33.23 -9.23
CA MET A 1 61.87 -33.97 -8.11
C MET A 1 62.26 -33.30 -6.81
N LEU A 2 61.27 -32.78 -6.08
CA LEU A 2 61.21 -32.48 -4.63
C LEU A 2 59.85 -31.77 -4.38
N PRO A 3 59.24 -31.87 -3.19
CA PRO A 3 57.86 -32.35 -3.04
C PRO A 3 56.93 -31.45 -2.20
N THR A 4 55.63 -31.80 -2.21
CA THR A 4 54.58 -31.57 -1.17
C THR A 4 54.22 -30.12 -0.79
N SER A 5 52.96 -29.72 -0.81
CA SER A 5 51.98 -30.18 0.19
C SER A 5 50.53 -29.94 -0.26
N VAL A 6 49.70 -30.94 -0.03
CA VAL A 6 48.24 -30.89 -0.21
C VAL A 6 47.66 -30.04 0.92
N SER A 7 47.34 -28.78 0.63
CA SER A 7 46.54 -27.96 1.54
C SER A 7 45.08 -28.41 1.46
N LYS A 8 44.62 -29.10 2.51
CA LYS A 8 43.22 -29.45 2.75
C LYS A 8 42.39 -28.17 2.72
N GLY A 9 41.69 -27.93 1.61
CA GLY A 9 40.77 -26.82 1.43
C GLY A 9 39.71 -26.86 2.52
N ARG A 10 39.81 -25.94 3.47
CA ARG A 10 38.80 -25.66 4.48
C ARG A 10 37.58 -25.15 3.70
N SER A 11 36.52 -25.94 3.66
CA SER A 11 35.20 -25.50 3.19
C SER A 11 34.76 -24.33 4.07
N SER A 12 34.94 -23.11 3.57
CA SER A 12 34.27 -21.93 4.08
C SER A 12 32.79 -22.12 3.80
N SER A 13 32.09 -22.68 4.79
CA SER A 13 30.65 -22.55 4.91
C SER A 13 30.33 -21.06 4.79
N SER A 14 29.79 -20.69 3.62
CA SER A 14 29.25 -19.36 3.38
C SER A 14 28.03 -19.24 4.27
N ALA A 15 28.27 -18.88 5.54
CA ALA A 15 27.23 -18.37 6.41
C ALA A 15 26.67 -17.15 5.69
N SER A 16 25.52 -17.34 5.05
CA SER A 16 24.71 -16.27 4.51
C SER A 16 24.56 -15.23 5.61
N ARG A 17 25.29 -14.12 5.49
CA ARG A 17 25.06 -12.96 6.34
C ARG A 17 23.61 -12.57 6.11
N THR A 18 22.75 -12.97 7.02
CA THR A 18 21.40 -12.45 7.13
C THR A 18 21.56 -10.98 7.52
N ASN A 19 21.79 -10.13 6.53
CA ASN A 19 21.75 -8.69 6.72
C ASN A 19 20.32 -8.40 7.16
N PRO A 20 20.08 -8.01 8.41
CA PRO A 20 18.72 -7.83 8.86
C PRO A 20 18.32 -6.44 8.41
N MET A 21 17.94 -6.33 7.13
CA MET A 21 17.49 -5.09 6.48
C MET A 21 16.32 -4.47 7.24
N PHE A 22 15.46 -5.30 7.81
CA PHE A 22 14.26 -4.88 8.54
C PHE A 22 14.55 -4.09 9.83
N PRO A 23 15.39 -4.55 10.79
CA PRO A 23 15.73 -3.74 11.96
C PRO A 23 16.56 -2.50 11.62
N GLN A 24 17.31 -2.49 10.52
CA GLN A 24 17.95 -1.27 10.04
C GLN A 24 16.93 -0.25 9.54
N TYR A 25 15.91 -0.69 8.80
CA TYR A 25 14.79 0.13 8.36
C TYR A 25 14.03 0.74 9.55
N LEU A 26 13.68 -0.06 10.56
CA LEU A 26 13.02 0.43 11.78
C LEU A 26 13.89 1.42 12.57
N ARG A 27 15.20 1.18 12.66
CA ARG A 27 16.12 2.11 13.33
C ARG A 27 16.19 3.47 12.63
N ARG A 28 16.00 3.50 11.30
CA ARG A 28 15.97 4.74 10.52
C ARG A 28 14.69 5.54 10.70
N ILE A 29 13.56 4.91 11.04
CA ILE A 29 12.29 5.63 11.33
C ILE A 29 12.47 6.65 12.46
N ILE A 30 13.32 6.33 13.44
CA ILE A 30 13.56 7.18 14.61
C ILE A 30 14.47 8.38 14.26
N LYS A 31 15.25 8.30 13.17
CA LYS A 31 16.21 9.34 12.78
C LYS A 31 15.66 10.24 11.67
N TRP A 32 14.79 11.17 12.05
CA TRP A 32 14.16 12.13 11.14
C TRP A 32 15.11 12.92 10.24
N GLN A 33 16.30 13.28 10.74
CA GLN A 33 17.28 14.06 9.96
C GLN A 33 17.93 13.26 8.81
N GLN A 34 17.78 11.94 8.80
CA GLN A 34 18.32 11.06 7.75
C GLN A 34 17.27 10.66 6.71
N MET A 35 16.06 11.24 6.78
CA MET A 35 14.98 10.95 5.85
C MET A 35 14.99 11.93 4.68
N ASP A 36 14.99 11.40 3.45
CA ASP A 36 14.92 12.19 2.22
C ASP A 36 13.48 12.68 1.94
N ILE A 37 13.05 13.67 2.72
CA ILE A 37 11.68 14.21 2.69
C ILE A 37 11.35 14.83 1.32
N GLU A 38 12.28 15.58 0.74
CA GLU A 38 12.08 16.25 -0.57
C GLU A 38 11.85 15.25 -1.70
N TYR A 39 12.69 14.22 -1.77
CA TYR A 39 12.54 13.14 -2.75
C TYR A 39 11.21 12.40 -2.54
N THR A 40 10.81 12.20 -1.29
CA THR A 40 9.55 11.55 -0.95
C THR A 40 8.34 12.35 -1.44
N PHE A 41 8.29 13.66 -1.20
CA PHE A 41 7.20 14.51 -1.71
C PHE A 41 7.18 14.56 -3.24
N TRP A 42 8.36 14.65 -3.86
CA TRP A 42 8.47 14.59 -5.32
C TRP A 42 7.91 13.29 -5.87
N GLN A 43 8.22 12.17 -5.23
CA GLN A 43 7.71 10.84 -5.58
C GLN A 43 6.18 10.76 -5.39
N MET A 44 5.67 11.23 -4.27
CA MET A 44 4.23 11.26 -3.97
C MET A 44 3.45 12.08 -5.01
N LEU A 45 3.96 13.25 -5.40
CA LEU A 45 3.35 14.10 -6.43
C LEU A 45 3.35 13.41 -7.81
N HIS A 46 4.47 12.81 -8.20
CA HIS A 46 4.57 12.10 -9.46
C HIS A 46 3.76 10.80 -9.48
N LEU A 47 3.56 10.14 -8.33
CA LEU A 47 2.64 8.99 -8.26
C LEU A 47 1.20 9.39 -8.59
N CYS A 48 0.78 10.60 -8.23
CA CYS A 48 -0.56 11.12 -8.55
C CYS A 48 -0.69 11.62 -10.00
N THR A 49 0.37 12.14 -10.60
CA THR A 49 0.31 12.83 -11.91
C THR A 49 0.94 12.03 -13.06
N SER A 50 2.08 11.40 -12.83
CA SER A 50 2.91 10.73 -13.84
C SER A 50 3.73 9.59 -13.24
N PRO A 51 3.08 8.48 -12.84
CA PRO A 51 3.73 7.41 -12.07
C PRO A 51 4.81 6.67 -12.84
N LYS A 52 4.77 6.71 -14.19
CA LYS A 52 5.81 6.14 -15.06
C LYS A 52 7.20 6.68 -14.74
N VAL A 53 7.31 7.95 -14.37
CA VAL A 53 8.58 8.60 -14.02
C VAL A 53 9.17 8.00 -12.75
N VAL A 54 8.33 7.75 -11.73
CA VAL A 54 8.77 7.16 -10.46
C VAL A 54 9.31 5.74 -10.66
N TYR A 55 8.57 4.91 -11.40
CA TYR A 55 9.02 3.53 -11.63
C TYR A 55 10.20 3.44 -12.58
N GLN A 56 10.38 4.40 -13.51
CA GLN A 56 11.64 4.52 -14.27
C GLN A 56 12.82 4.79 -13.34
N HIS A 57 12.67 5.70 -12.36
CA HIS A 57 13.72 6.00 -11.39
C HIS A 57 14.08 4.76 -10.55
N THR A 58 13.08 4.00 -10.11
CA THR A 58 13.28 2.71 -9.42
C THR A 58 14.09 1.72 -10.28
N LYS A 59 13.79 1.61 -11.58
CA LYS A 59 14.55 0.75 -12.51
C LYS A 59 16.00 1.20 -12.65
N TYR A 60 16.25 2.50 -12.80
CA TYR A 60 17.61 3.04 -12.86
C TYR A 60 18.39 2.80 -11.56
N HIS A 61 17.73 2.92 -10.41
CA HIS A 61 18.32 2.55 -9.12
C HIS A 61 18.66 1.08 -9.03
N LYS A 62 17.79 0.21 -9.54
CA LYS A 62 18.10 -1.22 -9.62
C LYS A 62 19.33 -1.49 -10.48
N GLN A 63 19.45 -0.84 -11.64
CA GLN A 63 20.61 -1.03 -12.53
C GLN A 63 21.93 -0.57 -11.89
N THR A 64 21.90 0.50 -11.11
CA THR A 64 23.10 1.11 -10.52
C THR A 64 23.52 0.49 -9.19
N LYS A 65 22.56 0.09 -8.34
CA LYS A 65 22.83 -0.45 -6.99
C LYS A 65 22.49 -1.94 -6.83
N ASN A 66 21.90 -2.56 -7.85
CA ASN A 66 21.44 -3.95 -7.84
C ASN A 66 20.49 -4.29 -6.67
N GLN A 67 19.77 -3.33 -6.11
CA GLN A 67 18.75 -3.52 -5.08
C GLN A 67 17.42 -2.90 -5.51
N TRP A 68 16.30 -3.55 -5.19
CA TRP A 68 14.96 -3.04 -5.52
C TRP A 68 14.36 -2.22 -4.38
N ALA A 69 14.58 -2.63 -3.13
CA ALA A 69 13.98 -1.95 -2.00
C ALA A 69 14.58 -0.56 -1.77
N ARG A 70 13.71 0.34 -1.33
CA ARG A 70 14.09 1.63 -0.79
C ARG A 70 14.55 1.46 0.65
N ASP A 71 15.70 2.04 1.01
CA ASP A 71 16.27 1.91 2.36
C ASP A 71 15.87 3.06 3.31
N ASP A 72 15.12 4.06 2.82
CA ASP A 72 14.56 5.16 3.61
C ASP A 72 13.07 4.92 3.94
N PRO A 73 12.67 5.12 5.21
CA PRO A 73 11.28 4.94 5.63
C PRO A 73 10.40 6.19 5.39
N ALA A 74 10.93 7.19 4.69
CA ALA A 74 10.31 8.52 4.59
C ALA A 74 8.90 8.48 4.01
N PHE A 75 8.69 7.67 2.97
CA PHE A 75 7.39 7.49 2.33
C PHE A 75 6.31 7.00 3.30
N VAL A 76 6.59 5.95 4.06
CA VAL A 76 5.62 5.34 4.99
C VAL A 76 5.27 6.30 6.11
N VAL A 77 6.28 7.00 6.65
CA VAL A 77 6.09 7.97 7.74
C VAL A 77 5.24 9.15 7.26
N ILE A 78 5.56 9.77 6.13
CA ILE A 78 4.79 10.90 5.60
C ILE A 78 3.37 10.45 5.21
N CYS A 79 3.22 9.29 4.59
CA CYS A 79 1.90 8.74 4.27
C CYS A 79 1.06 8.48 5.54
N SER A 80 1.66 7.96 6.61
CA SER A 80 0.97 7.74 7.89
C SER A 80 0.54 9.06 8.57
N LEU A 81 1.37 10.11 8.47
CA LEU A 81 1.04 11.44 8.97
C LEU A 81 -0.13 12.06 8.20
N LEU A 82 -0.12 11.98 6.86
CA LEU A 82 -1.22 12.48 6.04
C LEU A 82 -2.51 11.69 6.29
N LEU A 83 -2.41 10.38 6.46
CA LEU A 83 -3.55 9.52 6.76
C LEU A 83 -4.15 9.82 8.14
N SER A 84 -3.32 10.08 9.15
CA SER A 84 -3.80 10.47 10.48
C SER A 84 -4.50 11.83 10.45
N VAL A 85 -3.92 12.83 9.78
CA VAL A 85 -4.53 14.16 9.61
C VAL A 85 -5.87 14.07 8.90
N ALA A 86 -5.97 13.33 7.80
CA ALA A 86 -7.22 13.14 7.07
C ALA A 86 -8.29 12.43 7.92
N THR A 87 -7.88 11.40 8.68
CA THR A 87 -8.79 10.64 9.55
C THR A 87 -9.30 11.51 10.70
N ILE A 88 -8.43 12.31 11.32
CA ILE A 88 -8.81 13.28 12.36
C ILE A 88 -9.79 14.31 11.78
N ALA A 89 -9.57 14.80 10.56
CA ALA A 89 -10.49 15.72 9.90
C ALA A 89 -11.89 15.11 9.69
N TYR A 90 -11.96 13.84 9.27
CA TYR A 90 -13.22 13.10 9.19
C TYR A 90 -13.91 12.97 10.55
N CYS A 91 -13.18 12.58 11.60
CA CYS A 91 -13.73 12.50 12.94
C CYS A 91 -14.21 13.87 13.44
N ALA A 92 -13.48 14.95 13.14
CA ALA A 92 -13.89 16.30 13.53
C ALA A 92 -15.16 16.77 12.80
N ALA A 93 -15.39 16.30 11.57
CA ALA A 93 -16.57 16.65 10.77
C ALA A 93 -17.82 15.83 11.12
N TYR A 94 -17.65 14.56 11.50
CA TYR A 94 -18.77 13.60 11.61
C TYR A 94 -18.91 12.88 12.94
N ASP A 95 -17.88 12.88 13.79
CA ASP A 95 -17.89 12.23 15.09
C ASP A 95 -18.00 13.28 16.21
N HIS A 96 -18.59 12.87 17.33
CA HIS A 96 -18.78 13.72 18.51
C HIS A 96 -17.87 13.31 19.67
N SER A 97 -17.20 12.16 19.60
CA SER A 97 -16.34 11.65 20.68
C SER A 97 -14.86 11.61 20.32
N ALA A 98 -14.04 12.33 21.10
CA ALA A 98 -12.58 12.33 20.95
C ALA A 98 -11.95 10.94 21.20
N THR A 99 -12.56 10.14 22.07
CA THR A 99 -12.09 8.77 22.34
C THR A 99 -12.29 7.88 21.12
N HIS A 100 -13.45 7.97 20.47
CA HIS A 100 -13.71 7.24 19.22
C HIS A 100 -12.74 7.68 18.11
N ALA A 101 -12.46 8.99 17.99
CA ALA A 101 -11.48 9.49 17.02
C ALA A 101 -10.09 8.85 17.18
N ILE A 102 -9.60 8.70 18.41
CA ILE A 102 -8.29 8.05 18.66
C ILE A 102 -8.32 6.58 18.22
N PHE A 103 -9.37 5.84 18.56
CA PHE A 103 -9.51 4.44 18.14
C PHE A 103 -9.58 4.30 16.61
N VAL A 104 -10.30 5.19 15.93
CA VAL A 104 -10.42 5.21 14.47
C VAL A 104 -9.07 5.49 13.81
N VAL A 105 -8.33 6.50 14.28
CA VAL A 105 -6.99 6.82 13.75
C VAL A 105 -6.04 5.63 13.92
N ILE A 106 -6.00 5.03 15.11
CA ILE A 106 -5.16 3.84 15.36
C ILE A 106 -5.59 2.69 14.46
N SER A 107 -6.89 2.46 14.32
CA SER A 107 -7.43 1.38 13.49
C SER A 107 -7.03 1.55 12.01
N VAL A 108 -7.21 2.74 11.46
CA VAL A 108 -6.87 3.07 10.08
C VAL A 108 -5.37 2.93 9.82
N LEU A 109 -4.52 3.39 10.74
CA LEU A 109 -3.06 3.28 10.59
C LEU A 109 -2.58 1.83 10.70
N LEU A 110 -2.99 1.11 11.75
CA LEU A 110 -2.45 -0.23 12.03
C LEU A 110 -3.11 -1.30 11.16
N PHE A 111 -4.44 -1.35 11.11
CA PHE A 111 -5.14 -2.44 10.44
C PHE A 111 -5.30 -2.18 8.94
N HIS A 112 -5.77 -0.99 8.55
CA HIS A 112 -6.06 -0.70 7.15
C HIS A 112 -4.79 -0.42 6.32
N PHE A 113 -3.84 0.34 6.86
CA PHE A 113 -2.62 0.68 6.13
C PHE A 113 -1.52 -0.37 6.36
N LEU A 114 -1.09 -0.60 7.61
CA LEU A 114 0.08 -1.45 7.86
C LEU A 114 -0.19 -2.95 7.72
N ILE A 115 -1.18 -3.51 8.42
CA ILE A 115 -1.44 -4.96 8.42
C ILE A 115 -1.95 -5.42 7.06
N THR A 116 -3.01 -4.78 6.53
CA THR A 116 -3.55 -5.12 5.21
C THR A 116 -2.49 -4.92 4.13
N GLY A 117 -1.68 -3.86 4.22
CA GLY A 117 -0.57 -3.61 3.32
C GLY A 117 0.53 -4.68 3.38
N ALA A 118 0.94 -5.09 4.58
CA ALA A 118 1.92 -6.15 4.78
C ALA A 118 1.41 -7.51 4.28
N MET A 119 0.13 -7.83 4.51
CA MET A 119 -0.51 -9.04 3.97
C MET A 119 -0.49 -9.03 2.44
N LEU A 120 -0.92 -7.93 1.82
CA LEU A 120 -0.95 -7.81 0.37
C LEU A 120 0.46 -7.85 -0.24
N ALA A 121 1.42 -7.17 0.39
CA ALA A 121 2.83 -7.21 0.00
C ALA A 121 3.41 -8.63 0.10
N THR A 122 3.10 -9.37 1.17
CA THR A 122 3.53 -10.77 1.35
C THR A 122 2.96 -11.67 0.26
N PHE A 123 1.67 -11.50 -0.05
CA PHE A 123 1.01 -12.23 -1.12
C PHE A 123 1.62 -11.92 -2.50
N CYS A 124 1.78 -10.64 -2.84
CA CYS A 124 2.37 -10.22 -4.12
C CYS A 124 3.84 -10.65 -4.24
N TRP A 125 4.60 -10.56 -3.15
CA TRP A 125 5.98 -11.05 -3.05
C TRP A 125 6.07 -12.56 -3.29
N PHE A 126 5.19 -13.32 -2.64
CA PHE A 126 5.12 -14.77 -2.83
C PHE A 126 4.80 -15.11 -4.28
N LEU A 127 3.72 -14.55 -4.83
CA LEU A 127 3.32 -14.79 -6.21
C LEU A 127 4.41 -14.45 -7.22
N THR A 128 5.08 -13.31 -7.03
CA THR A 128 6.11 -12.85 -7.97
C THR A 128 7.32 -13.77 -7.97
N ASN A 129 7.76 -14.21 -6.78
CA ASN A 129 8.91 -15.12 -6.69
C ASN A 129 8.56 -16.57 -7.05
N SER A 130 7.30 -16.99 -6.92
CA SER A 130 6.84 -18.34 -7.24
C SER A 130 6.46 -18.55 -8.71
N TYR A 131 5.80 -17.57 -9.34
CA TYR A 131 5.18 -17.74 -10.66
C TYR A 131 5.74 -16.85 -11.77
N LEU A 132 6.35 -15.70 -11.43
CA LEU A 132 6.82 -14.72 -12.42
C LEU A 132 8.33 -14.82 -12.69
N ARG A 133 8.94 -15.92 -12.25
CA ARG A 133 10.34 -16.22 -12.41
C ARG A 133 10.55 -16.92 -13.75
N GLU A 134 11.25 -16.24 -14.66
CA GLU A 134 11.76 -16.88 -15.88
C GLU A 134 12.97 -17.74 -15.49
N ASP A 135 12.80 -19.05 -15.43
CA ASP A 135 13.91 -20.00 -15.36
C ASP A 135 14.63 -20.01 -16.72
N SER A 136 15.49 -19.01 -16.95
CA SER A 136 16.34 -18.98 -18.14
C SER A 136 17.49 -19.98 -17.96
N PRO A 137 17.61 -21.05 -18.79
CA PRO A 137 18.63 -22.09 -18.60
C PRO A 137 20.05 -21.66 -18.99
N ASN A 138 20.26 -20.47 -19.56
CA ASN A 138 21.54 -20.07 -20.14
C ASN A 138 22.00 -18.67 -19.71
N SER A 139 23.15 -18.66 -19.03
CA SER A 139 24.13 -17.57 -18.90
C SER A 139 23.83 -16.42 -17.93
N HIS A 140 24.61 -16.37 -16.83
CA HIS A 140 25.15 -15.18 -16.15
C HIS A 140 24.24 -14.00 -15.75
N VAL A 141 22.92 -14.09 -15.89
CA VAL A 141 22.00 -13.11 -15.32
C VAL A 141 21.68 -13.53 -13.88
N VAL A 142 22.13 -12.72 -12.93
CA VAL A 142 21.89 -12.91 -11.48
C VAL A 142 20.39 -13.16 -11.24
N GLU A 143 20.04 -14.21 -10.49
CA GLU A 143 18.67 -14.49 -10.06
C GLU A 143 18.08 -13.24 -9.37
N GLN A 144 17.25 -12.48 -10.08
CA GLN A 144 16.63 -11.28 -9.52
C GLN A 144 15.40 -11.66 -8.70
N ARG A 145 15.61 -11.99 -7.43
CA ARG A 145 14.52 -12.13 -6.47
C ARG A 145 13.94 -10.77 -6.14
N VAL A 146 12.61 -10.71 -6.10
CA VAL A 146 11.93 -9.52 -5.61
C VAL A 146 12.01 -9.51 -4.09
N GLU A 147 12.54 -8.42 -3.55
CA GLU A 147 12.67 -8.20 -2.12
C GLU A 147 11.29 -7.91 -1.50
N TRP A 148 11.01 -8.43 -0.31
CA TRP A 148 9.72 -8.19 0.36
C TRP A 148 9.48 -6.70 0.64
N LEU A 149 10.54 -5.97 1.01
CA LEU A 149 10.47 -4.54 1.27
C LEU A 149 10.12 -3.73 0.01
N TYR A 150 10.52 -4.20 -1.17
CA TYR A 150 10.06 -3.63 -2.45
C TYR A 150 8.56 -3.88 -2.68
N ALA A 151 8.07 -5.10 -2.41
CA ALA A 151 6.64 -5.39 -2.54
C ALA A 151 5.79 -4.52 -1.59
N PHE A 152 6.28 -4.25 -0.38
CA PHE A 152 5.64 -3.31 0.54
C PHE A 152 5.71 -1.86 0.04
N ASP A 153 6.84 -1.42 -0.53
CA ASP A 153 6.94 -0.09 -1.15
C ASP A 153 5.96 0.07 -2.32
N VAL A 154 5.78 -0.95 -3.16
CA VAL A 154 4.76 -0.94 -4.23
C VAL A 154 3.34 -0.80 -3.65
N HIS A 155 3.04 -1.48 -2.53
CA HIS A 155 1.77 -1.27 -1.82
C HIS A 155 1.63 0.19 -1.34
N CYS A 156 2.64 0.76 -0.69
CA CYS A 156 2.59 2.15 -0.22
C CYS A 156 2.43 3.15 -1.38
N ASN A 157 3.19 2.96 -2.46
CA ASN A 157 3.13 3.78 -3.67
C ASN A 157 1.74 3.75 -4.32
N SER A 158 1.10 2.57 -4.35
CA SER A 158 -0.26 2.41 -4.89
C SER A 158 -1.34 2.91 -3.94
N PHE A 159 -1.15 2.74 -2.63
CA PHE A 159 -2.07 3.22 -1.60
C PHE A 159 -2.16 4.74 -1.59
N PHE A 160 -1.05 5.46 -1.77
CA PHE A 160 -1.04 6.91 -1.62
C PHE A 160 -2.02 7.65 -2.58
N PRO A 161 -2.05 7.41 -3.89
CA PRO A 161 -3.04 8.05 -4.76
C PRO A 161 -4.48 7.58 -4.50
N MET A 162 -4.66 6.32 -4.08
CA MET A 162 -5.97 5.84 -3.62
C MET A 162 -6.42 6.58 -2.35
N PHE A 163 -5.51 6.86 -1.42
CA PHE A 163 -5.73 7.71 -0.26
C PHE A 163 -6.14 9.13 -0.67
N VAL A 164 -5.42 9.75 -1.62
CA VAL A 164 -5.79 11.09 -2.11
C VAL A 164 -7.21 11.10 -2.69
N MET A 165 -7.59 10.09 -3.47
CA MET A 165 -8.94 10.00 -4.02
C MET A 165 -10.02 9.72 -2.97
N LEU A 166 -9.82 8.73 -2.09
CA LEU A 166 -10.86 8.23 -1.19
C LEU A 166 -10.90 8.90 0.19
N TYR A 167 -9.80 9.48 0.65
CA TYR A 167 -9.77 10.19 1.93
C TYR A 167 -9.78 11.70 1.72
N VAL A 168 -9.05 12.23 0.73
CA VAL A 168 -8.98 13.70 0.55
C VAL A 168 -10.10 14.21 -0.37
N ILE A 169 -10.15 13.75 -1.63
CA ILE A 169 -11.16 14.23 -2.59
C ILE A 169 -12.56 13.85 -2.13
N HIS A 170 -12.77 12.60 -1.71
CA HIS A 170 -14.06 12.15 -1.19
C HIS A 170 -14.53 12.95 0.03
N TYR A 171 -13.61 13.41 0.91
CA TYR A 171 -13.96 14.26 2.05
C TYR A 171 -14.50 15.61 1.60
N PHE A 172 -13.88 16.25 0.61
CA PHE A 172 -14.39 17.52 0.08
C PHE A 172 -15.71 17.35 -0.68
N LEU A 173 -15.91 16.20 -1.32
CA LEU A 173 -17.15 15.87 -2.02
C LEU A 173 -18.25 15.36 -1.07
N SER A 174 -17.94 15.04 0.18
CA SER A 174 -18.88 14.37 1.09
C SER A 174 -20.19 15.14 1.32
N PRO A 175 -20.24 16.49 1.41
CA PRO A 175 -21.52 17.20 1.55
C PRO A 175 -22.43 17.03 0.34
N LEU A 176 -21.85 16.91 -0.86
CA LEU A 176 -22.58 16.62 -2.10
C LEU A 176 -22.98 15.15 -2.19
N LEU A 177 -22.11 14.25 -1.72
CA LEU A 177 -22.33 12.80 -1.77
C LEU A 177 -23.39 12.31 -0.77
N MET A 178 -23.63 13.05 0.30
CA MET A 178 -24.63 12.75 1.33
C MET A 178 -26.07 13.09 0.90
N VAL A 179 -26.25 13.77 -0.23
CA VAL A 179 -27.58 14.10 -0.76
C VAL A 179 -28.24 12.83 -1.32
N HIS A 180 -29.53 12.65 -1.04
CA HIS A 180 -30.29 11.55 -1.61
C HIS A 180 -30.50 11.75 -3.11
N GLY A 181 -30.13 10.74 -3.90
CA GLY A 181 -30.36 10.76 -5.34
C GLY A 181 -29.47 9.78 -6.10
N PHE A 182 -29.77 9.60 -7.38
CA PHE A 182 -28.99 8.73 -8.25
C PHE A 182 -27.58 9.29 -8.55
N ILE A 183 -27.46 10.60 -8.76
CA ILE A 183 -26.20 11.25 -9.15
C ILE A 183 -25.11 11.15 -8.07
N PRO A 184 -25.37 11.44 -6.77
CA PRO A 184 -24.40 11.24 -5.69
C PRO A 184 -23.91 9.79 -5.55
N VAL A 185 -24.82 8.82 -5.69
CA VAL A 185 -24.49 7.39 -5.63
C VAL A 185 -23.60 6.98 -6.80
N LEU A 186 -23.94 7.42 -8.02
CA LEU A 186 -23.13 7.17 -9.21
C LEU A 186 -21.74 7.79 -9.05
N LEU A 187 -21.66 9.05 -8.62
CA LEU A 187 -20.40 9.77 -8.41
C LEU A 187 -19.50 9.07 -7.39
N SER A 188 -20.07 8.66 -6.24
CA SER A 188 -19.34 7.88 -5.23
C SER A 188 -18.78 6.59 -5.83
N ASN A 189 -19.61 5.80 -6.52
CA ASN A 189 -19.17 4.54 -7.13
C ASN A 189 -18.08 4.74 -8.18
N LEU A 190 -18.16 5.81 -8.98
CA LEU A 190 -17.13 6.16 -9.96
C LEU A 190 -15.80 6.52 -9.28
N LEU A 191 -15.82 7.26 -8.17
CA LEU A 191 -14.62 7.57 -7.39
C LEU A 191 -13.97 6.31 -6.82
N PHE A 192 -14.76 5.39 -6.24
CA PHE A 192 -14.26 4.10 -5.75
C PHE A 192 -13.65 3.25 -6.87
N MET A 193 -14.33 3.18 -8.02
CA MET A 193 -13.83 2.44 -9.18
C MET A 193 -12.54 3.05 -9.74
N ALA A 194 -12.47 4.38 -9.85
CA ALA A 194 -11.27 5.08 -10.32
C ALA A 194 -10.09 4.86 -9.37
N ALA A 195 -10.31 4.97 -8.06
CA ALA A 195 -9.28 4.76 -7.05
C ALA A 195 -8.74 3.32 -7.05
N ALA A 196 -9.63 2.33 -7.12
CA ALA A 196 -9.24 0.92 -7.22
C ALA A 196 -8.47 0.64 -8.52
N SER A 197 -8.96 1.15 -9.65
CA SER A 197 -8.29 0.99 -10.96
C SER A 197 -6.87 1.58 -10.95
N TYR A 198 -6.72 2.75 -10.33
CA TYR A 198 -5.41 3.40 -10.22
C TYR A 198 -4.46 2.66 -9.29
N TYR A 199 -4.97 2.14 -8.16
CA TYR A 199 -4.22 1.26 -7.26
C TYR A 199 -3.63 0.05 -8.01
N HIS A 200 -4.45 -0.59 -8.85
CA HIS A 200 -4.00 -1.71 -9.68
C HIS A 200 -3.02 -1.31 -10.77
N TYR A 201 -3.25 -0.18 -11.43
CA TYR A 201 -2.33 0.34 -12.44
C TYR A 201 -0.93 0.60 -11.88
N LEU A 202 -0.82 1.11 -10.65
CA LEU A 202 0.47 1.31 -9.99
C LEU A 202 1.13 -0.01 -9.59
N ASN A 203 0.37 -0.98 -9.09
CA ASN A 203 0.91 -2.33 -8.87
C ASN A 203 1.42 -2.96 -10.16
N PHE A 204 0.66 -2.85 -11.26
CA PHE A 204 1.08 -3.31 -12.58
C PHE A 204 2.42 -2.69 -12.99
N LEU A 205 2.55 -1.38 -12.84
CA LEU A 205 3.76 -0.65 -13.19
C LEU A 205 4.94 -1.00 -12.28
N GLY A 206 4.70 -1.30 -11.00
CA GLY A 206 5.73 -1.73 -10.05
C GLY A 206 6.26 -3.14 -10.27
N TYR A 207 5.45 -4.03 -10.84
CA TYR A 207 5.88 -5.39 -11.20
C TYR A 207 6.19 -5.56 -12.68
N ASP A 208 6.51 -4.46 -13.39
CA ASP A 208 6.88 -4.47 -14.82
C ASP A 208 5.90 -5.21 -15.72
N GLY A 209 4.64 -5.10 -15.35
CA GLY A 209 3.53 -5.68 -16.04
C GLY A 209 3.31 -7.18 -15.90
N LYS A 210 4.07 -7.82 -15.02
CA LYS A 210 3.96 -9.27 -14.77
C LYS A 210 2.77 -9.63 -13.87
N LEU A 211 2.22 -8.68 -13.10
CA LEU A 211 1.14 -8.94 -12.12
C LEU A 211 -0.27 -8.49 -12.58
N ILE A 212 -0.54 -8.44 -13.90
CA ILE A 212 -1.73 -7.73 -14.41
C ILE A 212 -3.08 -8.45 -14.23
N LEU A 213 -3.12 -9.77 -13.96
CA LEU A 213 -4.38 -10.53 -14.06
C LEU A 213 -4.95 -11.05 -12.72
N LEU A 214 -4.14 -11.25 -11.67
CA LEU A 214 -4.60 -11.94 -10.45
C LEU A 214 -5.09 -10.98 -9.33
N VAL A 215 -4.59 -9.74 -9.29
CA VAL A 215 -4.94 -8.76 -8.23
C VAL A 215 -6.32 -8.13 -8.47
N CYS A 216 -6.77 -8.03 -9.73
CA CYS A 216 -8.11 -7.57 -10.08
C CYS A 216 -9.22 -8.48 -9.53
N CYS A 217 -9.01 -9.81 -9.45
CA CYS A 217 -9.97 -10.75 -8.86
C CYS A 217 -10.10 -10.57 -7.33
N PHE A 218 -9.00 -10.29 -6.63
CA PHE A 218 -9.03 -10.11 -5.17
C PHE A 218 -9.60 -8.74 -4.76
N ALA A 219 -9.40 -7.71 -5.58
CA ALA A 219 -10.01 -6.41 -5.35
C ALA A 219 -11.49 -6.33 -5.74
N LEU A 220 -11.95 -7.11 -6.71
CA LEU A 220 -13.39 -7.33 -6.93
C LEU A 220 -14.04 -8.02 -5.72
N LEU A 221 -13.35 -8.96 -5.08
CA LEU A 221 -13.78 -9.56 -3.80
C LEU A 221 -13.76 -8.55 -2.64
N LEU A 222 -12.76 -7.67 -2.56
CA LEU A 222 -12.77 -6.55 -1.61
C LEU A 222 -13.86 -5.52 -1.93
N ASN A 223 -14.27 -5.36 -3.19
CA ASN A 223 -15.39 -4.49 -3.58
C ASN A 223 -16.74 -5.09 -3.14
N ILE A 224 -16.88 -6.42 -3.15
CA ILE A 224 -17.99 -7.14 -2.48
C ILE A 224 -17.91 -6.95 -0.97
N GLY A 225 -16.70 -7.06 -0.39
CA GLY A 225 -16.44 -6.73 1.00
C GLY A 225 -16.78 -5.27 1.36
N GLN A 226 -16.55 -4.32 0.46
CA GLN A 226 -16.90 -2.91 0.63
C GLN A 226 -18.40 -2.66 0.42
N LYS A 227 -19.11 -3.46 -0.37
CA LYS A 227 -20.59 -3.45 -0.37
C LYS A 227 -21.17 -3.92 0.97
N ILE A 228 -20.53 -4.87 1.64
CA ILE A 228 -20.86 -5.30 3.00
C ILE A 228 -20.44 -4.22 4.03
N PHE A 229 -19.25 -3.62 3.87
CA PHE A 229 -18.69 -2.61 4.77
C PHE A 229 -19.32 -1.21 4.62
N ARG A 230 -19.90 -0.91 3.45
CA ARG A 230 -20.70 0.29 3.17
C ARG A 230 -21.99 0.30 4.00
N VAL A 231 -22.51 -0.88 4.37
CA VAL A 231 -23.66 -1.00 5.27
C VAL A 231 -23.18 -0.88 6.72
N GLU A 232 -22.25 -1.73 7.18
CA GLU A 232 -22.00 -1.77 8.64
C GLU A 232 -21.10 -0.65 9.20
N VAL A 233 -20.02 -0.27 8.52
CA VAL A 233 -18.99 0.60 9.15
C VAL A 233 -19.16 2.07 8.80
N TRP A 234 -19.64 2.40 7.59
CA TRP A 234 -19.99 3.77 7.25
C TRP A 234 -21.27 4.24 7.96
N GLN A 235 -22.23 3.35 8.28
CA GLN A 235 -23.35 3.67 9.19
C GLN A 235 -22.86 3.87 10.64
N SER A 236 -21.85 3.12 11.08
CA SER A 236 -21.31 3.21 12.44
C SER A 236 -20.48 4.47 12.70
N ILE A 237 -19.72 4.96 11.70
CA ILE A 237 -18.87 6.16 11.85
C ILE A 237 -19.66 7.45 11.68
N LEU A 238 -20.70 7.44 10.84
CA LEU A 238 -21.40 8.68 10.49
C LEU A 238 -22.65 8.94 11.32
N VAL A 239 -23.20 7.96 12.05
CA VAL A 239 -24.43 8.21 12.82
C VAL A 239 -24.51 7.46 14.16
N PRO A 240 -24.11 8.10 15.28
CA PRO A 240 -24.42 7.63 16.63
C PRO A 240 -25.92 7.75 16.99
N SER A 241 -26.72 8.45 16.18
CA SER A 241 -28.13 8.77 16.45
C SER A 241 -29.16 7.98 15.63
N LEU A 242 -28.75 6.99 14.84
CA LEU A 242 -29.62 6.29 13.88
C LEU A 242 -30.20 4.96 14.38
N CYS A 243 -30.18 4.73 15.70
CA CYS A 243 -31.02 3.70 16.33
C CYS A 243 -32.52 3.91 16.04
N LEU A 244 -32.90 5.04 15.41
CA LEU A 244 -34.28 5.35 14.99
C LEU A 244 -34.60 5.11 13.50
N ILE A 245 -33.62 5.01 12.59
CA ILE A 245 -33.91 4.85 11.14
C ILE A 245 -33.70 3.39 10.67
N ASP A 246 -33.04 2.55 11.49
CA ASP A 246 -33.12 1.08 11.34
C ASP A 246 -34.57 0.55 11.40
N ALA A 247 -35.49 1.29 12.03
CA ALA A 247 -36.92 0.96 12.04
C ALA A 247 -37.67 1.33 10.75
N LEU A 248 -37.11 2.17 9.88
CA LEU A 248 -37.78 2.68 8.66
C LEU A 248 -37.27 2.02 7.38
N PHE A 249 -36.00 1.63 7.33
CA PHE A 249 -35.44 0.95 6.16
C PHE A 249 -35.88 -0.52 6.05
N LEU A 250 -36.26 -1.15 7.17
CA LEU A 250 -36.81 -2.52 7.19
C LEU A 250 -38.30 -2.59 6.76
N LYS A 251 -38.98 -1.45 6.54
CA LYS A 251 -40.40 -1.38 6.12
C LYS A 251 -40.61 -1.10 4.62
N ILE A 252 -39.53 -0.95 3.85
CA ILE A 252 -39.62 -0.71 2.40
C ILE A 252 -39.26 -1.97 1.60
N PHE A 253 -38.75 -3.01 2.25
CA PHE A 253 -38.44 -4.31 1.65
C PHE A 253 -39.14 -5.51 2.32
N LEU A 254 -40.20 -5.24 3.07
CA LEU A 254 -41.30 -6.13 3.47
C LEU A 254 -42.61 -5.33 3.36
#